data_AF-A0A8J4VQF5-F1
#
_entry.id   AF-A0A8J4VQF5-F1
#
_cell.length_a   1.000
_cell.length_b   1.000
_cell.length_c   1.000
_cell.angle_alpha   90.00
_cell.angle_beta   90.00
_cell.angle_gamma   90.00
#
_symmetry.space_group_name_H-M   'P 1'
#
loop_
_entity.id
_entity.type
_entity.pdbx_description
1 polymer ?
#
loop_
_entity_poly.entity_id
_entity_poly.type
_entity_poly.pdbx_seq_one_letter_code
_entity_poly.pdbx_strand_id
1 'polypeptide(L)'
;MAVHHLIQFPILFLIPALLLLLLFPSLFALSVSETTCLPSHNDDNHITCELHQIKLKISQLESILEESIKNLNQKSLYLKEREEIIEAMSRKIQSLQSTLDAIKNESTRADERLGALEEEVRSLWAASRKNNFDIYNLESKAQDAENRLEKVTSQVEKISDFVIEQWIQIQQLEQALHIAKMRALRARRQVGFTRCTFLKFINNHFGNHPQNLFSMLDPYIFGKGSSLNSYISQALHQLKRGFLVAKRYHHQLQGFIKQEMERNEFTAAYANSELVFFLASALITFPIMGAWVFLSSQFS
;
A
#
# COMPACT_ATOMS: atom_id res chain seq x y z
N MET A 1 64.73 -4.72 -10.57
CA MET A 1 65.42 -5.16 -9.34
C MET A 1 65.66 -6.68 -9.43
N ALA A 2 66.48 -7.11 -10.38
CA ALA A 2 66.62 -8.52 -10.75
C ALA A 2 68.03 -8.84 -11.32
N VAL A 3 69.09 -8.39 -10.64
CA VAL A 3 70.48 -8.66 -11.08
C VAL A 3 71.38 -9.19 -9.96
N HIS A 4 70.90 -9.28 -8.71
CA HIS A 4 71.75 -9.68 -7.58
C HIS A 4 71.76 -11.19 -7.23
N HIS A 5 71.02 -12.05 -7.92
CA HIS A 5 70.92 -13.48 -7.56
C HIS A 5 71.79 -14.44 -8.39
N LEU A 6 72.57 -13.97 -9.36
CA LEU A 6 73.33 -14.85 -10.26
C LEU A 6 74.80 -15.12 -9.85
N ILE A 7 75.31 -14.51 -8.77
CA ILE A 7 76.74 -14.58 -8.39
C ILE A 7 76.98 -15.39 -7.09
N GLN A 8 75.93 -15.83 -6.39
CA GLN A 8 76.07 -16.54 -5.10
C GLN A 8 76.19 -18.06 -5.19
N PHE A 9 76.00 -18.66 -6.37
CA PHE A 9 76.03 -20.11 -6.56
C PHE A 9 77.42 -20.80 -6.65
N PRO A 10 78.55 -20.16 -7.05
CA PRO A 10 79.82 -20.88 -7.19
C PRO A 10 80.63 -20.98 -5.88
N ILE A 11 80.30 -20.20 -4.85
CA ILE A 11 81.11 -20.10 -3.62
C ILE A 11 80.79 -21.25 -2.63
N LEU A 12 79.55 -21.77 -2.64
CA LEU A 12 79.10 -22.77 -1.67
C LEU A 12 79.63 -24.20 -1.96
N PHE A 13 80.05 -24.48 -3.20
CA PHE A 13 80.61 -25.77 -3.61
C PHE A 13 82.15 -25.83 -3.57
N LEU A 14 82.84 -24.68 -3.54
CA LEU A 14 84.31 -24.62 -3.50
C LEU A 14 84.87 -24.92 -2.10
N ILE A 15 84.13 -24.58 -1.05
CA ILE A 15 84.58 -24.71 0.35
C ILE A 15 84.69 -26.19 0.80
N PRO A 16 83.74 -27.09 0.48
CA PRO A 16 83.87 -28.51 0.83
C PRO A 16 84.98 -29.24 0.05
N ALA A 17 85.23 -28.85 -1.20
CA ALA A 17 86.26 -29.45 -2.05
C ALA A 17 87.69 -29.08 -1.59
N LEU A 18 87.90 -27.85 -1.12
CA LEU A 18 89.17 -27.40 -0.56
C LEU A 18 89.48 -28.06 0.80
N LEU A 19 88.44 -28.36 1.59
CA LEU A 19 88.55 -29.01 2.88
C LEU A 19 88.92 -30.51 2.77
N LEU A 20 88.51 -31.16 1.67
CA LEU A 20 88.93 -32.53 1.33
C LEU A 20 90.43 -32.61 0.96
N LEU A 21 90.99 -31.54 0.40
CA LEU A 21 92.40 -31.45 -0.02
C LEU A 21 93.36 -31.24 1.17
N LEU A 22 92.85 -30.71 2.29
CA LEU A 22 93.62 -30.43 3.51
C LEU A 22 93.74 -31.64 4.46
N LEU A 23 93.01 -32.74 4.21
CA LEU A 23 92.96 -33.90 5.10
C LEU A 23 93.97 -35.02 4.78
N PHE A 24 94.84 -34.86 3.77
CA PHE A 24 95.88 -35.85 3.45
C PHE A 24 97.29 -35.27 3.48
N PRO A 25 97.96 -35.27 4.64
CA PRO A 25 99.42 -35.25 4.65
C PRO A 25 99.96 -36.43 5.48
N SER A 26 99.88 -37.68 4.98
CA SER A 26 100.72 -38.78 5.50
C SER A 26 100.67 -40.06 4.66
N LEU A 27 101.08 -40.04 3.39
CA LEU A 27 101.43 -41.28 2.70
C LEU A 27 102.66 -40.99 1.84
N PHE A 28 103.71 -41.81 2.05
CA PHE A 28 105.07 -41.73 1.49
C PHE A 28 106.10 -40.87 2.23
N ALA A 29 106.47 -41.34 3.42
CA ALA A 29 107.85 -41.23 3.90
C ALA A 29 108.21 -42.51 4.68
N LEU A 30 108.78 -43.50 3.99
CA LEU A 30 109.48 -44.60 4.64
C LEU A 30 110.68 -45.01 3.76
N SER A 31 111.72 -44.18 3.76
CA SER A 31 113.06 -44.62 3.38
C SER A 31 113.67 -45.34 4.57
N VAL A 32 113.85 -46.64 4.43
CA VAL A 32 114.47 -47.55 5.40
C VAL A 32 115.95 -47.19 5.55
N SER A 33 116.40 -47.03 6.80
CA SER A 33 117.82 -46.91 7.16
C SER A 33 118.57 -48.20 6.82
N GLU A 34 119.61 -48.10 5.99
CA GLU A 34 120.66 -49.11 5.88
C GLU A 34 121.55 -49.05 7.13
N THR A 35 121.52 -50.09 7.95
CA THR A 35 122.56 -50.31 8.97
C THR A 35 123.55 -51.31 8.40
N THR A 36 124.75 -50.83 8.14
CA THR A 36 125.93 -51.63 7.80
C THR A 36 126.30 -52.53 8.98
N CYS A 37 126.51 -53.83 8.75
CA CYS A 37 127.49 -54.66 9.46
C CYS A 37 127.70 -56.00 8.72
N LEU A 38 128.96 -56.31 8.42
CA LEU A 38 129.47 -57.56 7.84
C LEU A 38 130.41 -58.20 8.89
N PRO A 39 130.87 -59.45 8.74
CA PRO A 39 130.16 -60.74 8.84
C PRO A 39 130.69 -61.59 10.01
N SER A 40 129.94 -62.61 10.46
CA SER A 40 130.55 -63.76 11.14
C SER A 40 129.67 -65.01 11.07
N HIS A 41 130.04 -65.90 10.14
CA HIS A 41 129.96 -67.36 10.18
C HIS A 41 128.71 -68.02 10.85
N ASN A 42 127.60 -68.12 10.10
CA ASN A 42 126.60 -69.23 10.11
C ASN A 42 125.40 -68.86 9.22
N ASP A 43 125.53 -69.03 7.90
CA ASP A 43 124.57 -68.54 6.88
C ASP A 43 123.18 -69.19 6.93
N ASP A 44 123.03 -70.44 7.37
CA ASP A 44 121.72 -71.11 7.34
C ASP A 44 120.78 -70.66 8.48
N ASN A 45 121.32 -70.20 9.62
CA ASN A 45 120.51 -69.83 10.79
C ASN A 45 120.01 -68.37 10.76
N HIS A 46 120.64 -67.48 9.99
CA HIS A 46 120.23 -66.06 9.87
C HIS A 46 119.06 -65.90 8.88
N ILE A 47 119.18 -66.51 7.70
CA ILE A 47 118.14 -66.47 6.66
C ILE A 47 116.85 -67.15 7.16
N THR A 48 116.98 -68.25 7.90
CA THR A 48 115.83 -68.93 8.54
C THR A 48 115.16 -68.06 9.61
N CYS A 49 115.92 -67.25 10.36
CA CYS A 49 115.37 -66.28 11.31
C CYS A 49 114.60 -65.14 10.63
N GLU A 50 115.12 -64.54 9.55
CA GLU A 50 114.42 -63.50 8.79
C GLU A 50 113.14 -64.04 8.12
N LEU A 51 113.22 -65.23 7.53
CA LEU A 51 112.05 -65.92 6.96
C LEU A 51 110.97 -66.15 8.02
N HIS A 52 111.37 -66.58 9.22
CA HIS A 52 110.44 -66.76 10.35
C HIS A 52 109.80 -65.43 10.79
N GLN A 53 110.56 -64.34 10.80
CA GLN A 53 110.06 -63.01 11.12
C GLN A 53 109.06 -62.49 10.06
N ILE A 54 109.34 -62.69 8.78
CA ILE A 54 108.43 -62.33 7.67
C ILE A 54 107.12 -63.12 7.80
N LYS A 55 107.20 -64.43 8.08
CA LYS A 55 106.02 -65.28 8.27
C LYS A 55 105.14 -64.80 9.43
N LEU A 56 105.76 -64.40 10.55
CA LEU A 56 105.02 -63.79 11.67
C LEU A 56 104.34 -62.49 11.26
N LYS A 57 105.03 -61.60 10.53
CA LYS A 57 104.44 -60.36 10.02
C LYS A 57 103.28 -60.60 9.05
N ILE A 58 103.40 -61.59 8.15
CA ILE A 58 102.32 -62.00 7.25
C ILE A 58 101.12 -62.46 8.06
N SER A 59 101.33 -63.34 9.06
CA SER A 59 100.25 -63.84 9.93
C SER A 59 99.57 -62.70 10.71
N GLN A 60 100.34 -61.71 11.16
CA GLN A 60 99.79 -60.52 11.83
C GLN A 60 98.97 -59.65 10.87
N LEU A 61 99.47 -59.40 9.66
CA LEU A 61 98.75 -58.61 8.65
C LEU A 61 97.47 -59.32 8.20
N GLU A 62 97.49 -60.64 8.02
CA GLU A 62 96.31 -61.45 7.72
C GLU A 62 95.27 -61.35 8.85
N SER A 63 95.71 -61.41 10.12
CA SER A 63 94.82 -61.22 11.27
C SER A 63 94.19 -59.83 11.30
N ILE A 64 94.98 -58.77 11.06
CA ILE A 64 94.48 -57.39 11.00
C ILE A 64 93.50 -57.22 9.83
N LEU A 65 93.82 -57.82 8.68
CA LEU A 65 92.97 -57.78 7.50
C LEU A 65 91.62 -58.46 7.78
N GLU A 66 91.63 -59.65 8.35
CA GLU A 66 90.42 -60.39 8.71
C GLU A 66 89.55 -59.62 9.72
N GLU A 67 90.17 -59.02 10.74
CA GLU A 67 89.46 -58.15 11.69
C GLU A 67 88.87 -56.91 11.00
N SER A 68 89.61 -56.29 10.09
CA SER A 68 89.14 -55.12 9.34
C SER A 68 87.97 -55.46 8.42
N ILE A 69 87.97 -56.63 7.78
CA ILE A 69 86.88 -57.13 6.93
C ILE A 69 85.63 -57.36 7.78
N LYS A 70 85.77 -57.99 8.95
CA LYS A 70 84.64 -58.19 9.89
C LYS A 70 84.07 -56.85 10.36
N ASN A 71 84.92 -55.89 10.72
CA ASN A 71 84.50 -54.55 11.13
C ASN A 71 83.74 -53.82 9.99
N LEU A 72 84.25 -53.90 8.76
CA LEU A 72 83.61 -53.31 7.58
C LEU A 72 82.24 -53.94 7.30
N ASN A 73 82.12 -55.27 7.38
CA ASN A 73 80.85 -55.96 7.18
C ASN A 73 79.81 -55.55 8.24
N GLN A 74 80.22 -55.42 9.51
CA GLN A 74 79.32 -54.96 10.58
C GLN A 74 78.85 -53.51 10.35
N LYS A 75 79.76 -52.62 9.93
CA LYS A 75 79.40 -51.24 9.55
C LYS A 75 78.49 -51.19 8.33
N SER A 76 78.70 -52.05 7.34
CA SER A 76 77.83 -52.15 6.16
C SER A 76 76.41 -52.57 6.54
N LEU A 77 76.24 -53.52 7.45
CA LEU A 77 74.92 -53.92 7.95
C LEU A 77 74.23 -52.78 8.69
N TYR A 78 74.96 -52.08 9.56
CA TYR A 78 74.43 -50.92 10.26
C TYR A 78 73.97 -49.80 9.30
N LEU A 79 74.75 -49.51 8.26
CA LEU A 79 74.38 -48.52 7.25
C LEU A 79 73.11 -48.94 6.49
N LYS A 80 72.97 -50.24 6.18
CA LYS A 80 71.76 -50.76 5.54
C LYS A 80 70.51 -50.56 6.42
N GLU A 81 70.59 -50.86 7.71
CA GLU A 81 69.49 -50.61 8.65
C GLU A 81 69.13 -49.11 8.74
N ARG A 82 70.14 -48.23 8.75
CA ARG A 82 69.91 -46.78 8.74
C ARG A 82 69.23 -46.31 7.46
N GLU A 83 69.60 -46.85 6.31
CA GLU A 83 68.96 -46.54 5.02
C GLU A 83 67.47 -46.92 5.03
N GLU A 84 67.13 -48.13 5.50
CA GLU A 84 65.74 -48.60 5.61
C GLU A 84 64.88 -47.68 6.51
N ILE A 85 65.46 -47.21 7.62
CA ILE A 85 64.82 -46.25 8.53
C ILE A 85 64.62 -44.88 7.84
N ILE A 86 65.61 -44.39 7.10
CA ILE A 86 65.54 -43.13 6.34
C ILE A 86 64.45 -43.21 5.27
N GLU A 87 64.38 -44.32 4.53
CA GLU A 87 63.33 -44.55 3.55
C GLU A 87 61.94 -44.57 4.20
N ALA A 88 61.79 -45.26 5.33
CA ALA A 88 60.52 -45.33 6.05
C ALA A 88 60.07 -43.94 6.53
N MET A 89 61.00 -43.13 7.05
CA MET A 89 60.73 -41.73 7.40
C MET A 89 60.38 -40.88 6.19
N SER A 90 61.06 -41.07 5.06
CA SER A 90 60.79 -40.35 3.81
C SER A 90 59.36 -40.63 3.31
N ARG A 91 58.94 -41.91 3.33
CA ARG A 91 57.56 -42.30 3.01
C ARG A 91 56.54 -41.62 3.94
N LYS A 92 56.84 -41.55 5.25
CA LYS A 92 55.97 -40.89 6.23
C LYS A 92 55.88 -39.38 5.99
N ILE A 93 56.99 -38.72 5.67
CA ILE A 93 57.02 -37.30 5.33
C ILE A 93 56.15 -37.03 4.10
N GLN A 94 56.27 -37.84 3.04
CA GLN A 94 55.45 -37.69 1.83
C GLN A 94 53.96 -37.86 2.10
N SER A 95 53.59 -38.84 2.92
CA SER A 95 52.20 -39.04 3.36
C SER A 95 51.67 -37.82 4.12
N LEU A 96 52.45 -37.33 5.10
CA LEU A 96 52.08 -36.14 5.87
C LEU A 96 51.95 -34.89 5.00
N GLN A 97 52.87 -34.68 4.05
CA GLN A 97 52.79 -33.59 3.07
C GLN A 97 51.50 -33.68 2.25
N SER A 98 51.16 -34.87 1.76
CA SER A 98 49.92 -35.09 1.00
C SER A 98 48.67 -34.79 1.84
N THR A 99 48.66 -35.20 3.12
CA THR A 99 47.54 -34.87 4.03
C THR A 99 47.45 -33.38 4.34
N LEU A 100 48.60 -32.71 4.47
CA LEU A 100 48.64 -31.27 4.73
C LEU A 100 48.09 -30.48 3.54
N ASP A 101 48.47 -30.87 2.32
CA ASP A 101 47.95 -30.25 1.10
C ASP A 101 46.45 -30.47 0.94
N ALA A 102 45.95 -31.68 1.26
CA ALA A 102 44.52 -31.96 1.25
C ALA A 102 43.75 -31.08 2.25
N ILE A 103 44.24 -30.97 3.49
CA ILE A 103 43.64 -30.12 4.53
C ILE A 103 43.69 -28.65 4.12
N LYS A 104 44.81 -28.19 3.55
CA LYS A 104 44.96 -26.80 3.08
C LYS A 104 43.93 -26.47 2.00
N ASN A 105 43.73 -27.36 1.03
CA ASN A 105 42.74 -27.17 -0.03
C ASN A 105 41.31 -27.14 0.52
N GLU A 106 40.98 -28.02 1.47
CA GLU A 106 39.66 -28.01 2.12
C GLU A 106 39.45 -26.73 2.94
N SER A 107 40.49 -26.25 3.64
CA SER A 107 40.45 -24.96 4.36
C SER A 107 40.15 -23.81 3.42
N THR A 108 40.84 -23.71 2.27
CA THR A 108 40.58 -22.64 1.30
C THR A 108 39.16 -22.68 0.75
N ARG A 109 38.62 -23.88 0.50
CA ARG A 109 37.25 -24.07 0.05
C ARG A 109 36.23 -23.69 1.13
N ALA A 110 36.52 -24.00 2.38
CA ALA A 110 35.70 -23.61 3.52
C ALA A 110 35.67 -22.09 3.68
N ASP A 111 36.82 -21.42 3.51
CA ASP A 111 36.93 -19.95 3.57
C ASP A 111 36.13 -19.27 2.44
N GLU A 112 36.20 -19.78 1.21
CA GLU A 112 35.37 -19.28 0.09
C GLU A 112 33.87 -19.40 0.40
N ARG A 113 33.44 -20.55 0.95
CA ARG A 113 32.06 -20.77 1.34
C ARG A 113 31.63 -19.86 2.48
N LEU A 114 32.52 -19.62 3.45
CA LEU A 114 32.27 -18.71 4.56
C LEU A 114 32.08 -17.28 4.04
N GLY A 115 32.95 -16.82 3.14
CA GLY A 115 32.80 -15.51 2.50
C GLY A 115 31.49 -15.37 1.73
N ALA A 116 31.09 -16.38 0.95
CA ALA A 116 29.80 -16.38 0.26
C ALA A 116 28.61 -16.28 1.22
N LEU A 117 28.67 -16.99 2.36
CA LEU A 117 27.63 -16.94 3.38
C LEU A 117 27.59 -15.58 4.09
N GLU A 118 28.74 -14.96 4.36
CA GLU A 118 28.81 -13.61 4.93
C GLU A 118 28.16 -12.56 4.03
N GLU A 119 28.38 -12.65 2.70
CA GLU A 119 27.72 -11.77 1.73
C GLU A 119 26.19 -11.97 1.70
N GLU A 120 25.73 -13.22 1.79
CA GLU A 120 24.30 -13.54 1.88
C GLU A 120 23.69 -12.96 3.16
N VAL A 121 24.34 -13.16 4.31
CA VAL A 121 23.91 -12.60 5.60
C VAL A 121 23.85 -11.08 5.52
N ARG A 122 24.83 -10.42 4.90
CA ARG A 122 24.84 -8.96 4.74
C ARG A 122 23.69 -8.47 3.87
N SER A 123 23.40 -9.18 2.78
CA SER A 123 22.29 -8.90 1.88
C SER A 123 20.93 -9.07 2.57
N LEU A 124 20.77 -10.15 3.35
CA LEU A 124 19.58 -10.40 4.16
C LEU A 124 19.37 -9.32 5.22
N TRP A 125 20.44 -8.87 5.88
CA TRP A 125 20.37 -7.75 6.82
C TRP A 125 19.93 -6.45 6.16
N ALA A 126 20.42 -6.14 4.95
CA ALA A 126 19.99 -4.95 4.21
C ALA A 126 18.50 -5.04 3.81
N ALA A 127 18.06 -6.20 3.32
CA ALA A 127 16.66 -6.45 2.99
C ALA A 127 15.75 -6.36 4.22
N SER A 128 16.17 -6.93 5.36
CA SER A 128 15.45 -6.85 6.63
C SER A 128 15.25 -5.40 7.10
N ARG A 129 16.30 -4.56 7.05
CA ARG A 129 16.18 -3.13 7.38
C ARG A 129 15.20 -2.40 6.46
N LYS A 130 15.22 -2.69 5.16
CA LYS A 130 14.29 -2.11 4.20
C LYS A 130 12.84 -2.52 4.50
N ASN A 131 12.61 -3.80 4.71
CA ASN A 131 11.28 -4.33 5.05
C ASN A 131 10.75 -3.70 6.34
N ASN A 132 11.60 -3.51 7.34
CA ASN A 132 11.21 -2.86 8.60
C ASN A 132 10.74 -1.40 8.36
N PHE A 133 11.45 -0.65 7.52
CA PHE A 133 11.01 0.69 7.12
C PHE A 133 9.67 0.67 6.36
N ASP A 134 9.52 -0.26 5.42
CA ASP A 134 8.29 -0.41 4.64
C ASP A 134 7.09 -0.78 5.53
N ILE A 135 7.30 -1.60 6.58
CA ILE A 135 6.29 -1.93 7.60
C ILE A 135 5.79 -0.66 8.30
N TYR A 136 6.67 0.18 8.84
CA TYR A 136 6.26 1.42 9.52
C TYR A 136 5.50 2.37 8.58
N ASN A 137 5.91 2.46 7.32
CA ASN A 137 5.22 3.29 6.33
C ASN A 137 3.82 2.75 6.00
N LEU A 138 3.69 1.42 5.84
CA LEU A 138 2.40 0.77 5.59
C LEU A 138 1.48 0.87 6.81
N GLU A 139 2.00 0.71 8.02
CA GLU A 139 1.26 0.88 9.27
C GLU A 139 0.71 2.31 9.39
N SER A 140 1.54 3.33 9.15
CA SER A 140 1.08 4.73 9.16
C SER A 140 -0.03 4.99 8.13
N LYS A 141 0.08 4.43 6.92
CA LYS A 141 -0.97 4.55 5.89
C LYS A 141 -2.24 3.80 6.25
N ALA A 142 -2.12 2.63 6.87
CA ALA A 142 -3.26 1.85 7.35
C ALA A 142 -4.01 2.62 8.44
N GLN A 143 -3.28 3.23 9.39
CA GLN A 143 -3.88 4.05 10.44
C GLN A 143 -4.60 5.29 9.89
N ASP A 144 -4.02 5.99 8.92
CA ASP A 144 -4.71 7.12 8.26
C ASP A 144 -5.99 6.66 7.56
N ALA A 145 -5.93 5.54 6.83
CA ALA A 145 -7.10 4.97 6.17
C ALA A 145 -8.19 4.55 7.17
N GLU A 146 -7.81 3.97 8.32
CA GLU A 146 -8.72 3.60 9.40
C GLU A 146 -9.40 4.82 10.01
N ASN A 147 -8.65 5.87 10.35
CA ASN A 147 -9.20 7.12 10.88
C ASN A 147 -10.20 7.76 9.91
N ARG A 148 -9.90 7.72 8.60
CA ARG A 148 -10.81 8.21 7.55
C ARG A 148 -12.07 7.35 7.46
N LEU A 149 -11.94 6.02 7.57
CA LEU A 149 -13.06 5.10 7.57
C LEU A 149 -13.96 5.33 8.78
N GLU A 150 -13.40 5.52 9.97
CA GLU A 150 -14.15 5.85 11.19
C GLU A 150 -14.98 7.13 10.99
N LYS A 151 -14.35 8.18 10.42
CA LYS A 151 -15.05 9.42 10.10
C LYS A 151 -16.23 9.19 9.14
N VAL A 152 -16.02 8.47 8.03
CA VAL A 152 -17.09 8.17 7.07
C VAL A 152 -18.18 7.32 7.72
N THR A 153 -17.82 6.33 8.54
CA THR A 153 -18.76 5.46 9.24
C THR A 153 -19.65 6.26 10.18
N SER A 154 -19.08 7.19 10.96
CA SER A 154 -19.86 8.10 11.83
C SER A 154 -20.80 9.03 11.04
N GLN A 155 -20.44 9.43 9.83
CA GLN A 155 -21.32 10.20 8.95
C GLN A 155 -22.46 9.34 8.42
N VAL A 156 -22.17 8.10 8.03
CA VAL A 156 -23.18 7.14 7.56
C VAL A 156 -24.18 6.81 8.67
N GLU A 157 -23.72 6.62 9.91
CA GLU A 157 -24.59 6.39 11.07
C GLU A 157 -25.55 7.57 11.28
N LYS A 158 -25.04 8.81 11.28
CA LYS A 158 -25.90 10.02 11.38
C LYS A 158 -26.92 10.12 10.24
N ILE A 159 -26.53 9.79 9.02
CA ILE A 159 -27.45 9.79 7.87
C ILE A 159 -28.49 8.68 8.04
N SER A 160 -28.10 7.51 8.52
CA SER A 160 -29.01 6.39 8.81
C SER A 160 -30.08 6.80 9.81
N ASP A 161 -29.69 7.42 10.94
CA ASP A 161 -30.62 7.90 11.96
C ASP A 161 -31.61 8.92 11.38
N PHE A 162 -31.12 9.87 10.57
CA PHE A 162 -31.97 10.84 9.89
C PHE A 162 -32.96 10.17 8.92
N VAL A 163 -32.52 9.19 8.13
CA VAL A 163 -33.37 8.46 7.18
C VAL A 163 -34.45 7.67 7.92
N ILE A 164 -34.12 7.03 9.05
CA ILE A 164 -35.10 6.32 9.89
C ILE A 164 -36.16 7.28 10.42
N GLU A 165 -35.76 8.44 10.95
CA GLU A 165 -36.69 9.46 11.45
C GLU A 165 -37.58 10.00 10.32
N GLN A 166 -37.01 10.33 9.16
CA GLN A 166 -37.78 10.79 8.01
C GLN A 166 -38.76 9.72 7.50
N TRP A 167 -38.39 8.44 7.54
CA TRP A 167 -39.26 7.33 7.18
C TRP A 167 -40.49 7.25 8.10
N ILE A 168 -40.30 7.38 9.42
CA ILE A 168 -41.39 7.40 10.40
C ILE A 168 -42.34 8.58 10.11
N GLN A 169 -41.81 9.77 9.83
CA GLN A 169 -42.61 10.96 9.53
C GLN A 169 -43.43 10.81 8.25
N ILE A 170 -42.84 10.25 7.18
CA ILE A 170 -43.56 9.95 5.93
C ILE A 170 -44.71 8.97 6.22
N GLN A 171 -44.44 7.91 6.98
CA GLN A 171 -45.43 6.89 7.31
C GLN A 171 -46.62 7.48 8.10
N GLN A 172 -46.35 8.38 9.05
CA GLN A 172 -47.39 9.11 9.79
C GLN A 172 -48.19 10.05 8.88
N LEU A 173 -47.52 10.78 7.98
CA LEU A 173 -48.17 11.68 7.04
C LEU A 173 -49.09 10.92 6.07
N GLU A 174 -48.65 9.76 5.58
CA GLU A 174 -49.46 8.87 4.73
C GLU A 174 -50.73 8.39 5.46
N GLN A 175 -50.61 7.98 6.73
CA GLN A 175 -51.77 7.61 7.56
C GLN A 175 -52.72 8.80 7.75
N ALA A 176 -52.19 9.98 8.11
CA ALA A 176 -52.98 11.19 8.30
C ALA A 176 -53.71 11.59 7.01
N LEU A 177 -53.04 11.51 5.86
CA LEU A 177 -53.62 11.73 4.54
C LEU A 177 -54.75 10.74 4.25
N HIS A 178 -54.55 9.45 4.52
CA HIS A 178 -55.58 8.43 4.32
C HIS A 178 -56.82 8.73 5.19
N ILE A 179 -56.62 9.07 6.47
CA ILE A 179 -57.71 9.42 7.37
C ILE A 179 -58.43 10.70 6.91
N ALA A 180 -57.68 11.73 6.49
CA ALA A 180 -58.23 12.99 5.98
C ALA A 180 -59.08 12.75 4.72
N LYS A 181 -58.58 11.94 3.77
CA LYS A 181 -59.34 11.51 2.58
C LYS A 181 -60.64 10.81 2.97
N MET A 182 -60.60 9.87 3.92
CA MET A 182 -61.79 9.16 4.38
C MET A 182 -62.80 10.08 5.10
N ARG A 183 -62.33 11.03 5.90
CA ARG A 183 -63.18 12.04 6.54
C ARG A 183 -63.81 12.97 5.51
N ALA A 184 -63.06 13.44 4.52
CA ALA A 184 -63.57 14.29 3.45
C ALA A 184 -64.64 13.56 2.62
N LEU A 185 -64.43 12.29 2.27
CA LEU A 185 -65.44 11.46 1.60
C LEU A 185 -66.70 11.28 2.45
N ARG A 186 -66.54 11.04 3.76
CA ARG A 186 -67.67 10.92 4.69
C ARG A 186 -68.43 12.24 4.82
N ALA A 187 -67.74 13.37 4.95
CA ALA A 187 -68.34 14.70 4.98
C ALA A 187 -69.09 14.99 3.67
N ARG A 188 -68.51 14.68 2.51
CA ARG A 188 -69.18 14.79 1.21
C ARG A 188 -70.44 13.93 1.14
N ARG A 189 -70.41 12.69 1.66
CA ARG A 189 -71.60 11.84 1.77
C ARG A 189 -72.62 12.45 2.73
N GLN A 190 -72.20 12.96 3.90
CA GLN A 190 -73.10 13.59 4.87
C GLN A 190 -73.74 14.87 4.33
N VAL A 191 -73.03 15.69 3.55
CA VAL A 191 -73.60 16.83 2.81
C VAL A 191 -74.58 16.35 1.74
N GLY A 192 -74.30 15.20 1.09
CA GLY A 192 -75.25 14.52 0.20
C GLY A 192 -76.52 14.03 0.92
N PHE A 193 -76.41 13.53 2.15
CA PHE A 193 -77.53 13.08 2.98
C PHE A 193 -78.30 14.25 3.63
N THR A 194 -77.63 15.31 4.07
CA THR A 194 -78.30 16.55 4.53
C THR A 194 -78.89 17.32 3.36
N ARG A 195 -78.39 17.16 2.14
CA ARG A 195 -79.12 17.54 0.93
C ARG A 195 -80.44 16.81 0.82
N CYS A 196 -80.60 15.57 1.28
CA CYS A 196 -81.93 14.93 1.34
C CYS A 196 -82.83 15.52 2.44
N THR A 197 -82.30 16.02 3.55
CA THR A 197 -83.11 16.72 4.57
C THR A 197 -83.47 18.15 4.14
N PHE A 198 -82.53 18.86 3.50
CA PHE A 198 -82.76 20.19 2.92
C PHE A 198 -83.63 20.12 1.66
N LEU A 199 -83.48 19.10 0.81
CA LEU A 199 -84.42 18.81 -0.29
C LEU A 199 -85.76 18.34 0.26
N LYS A 200 -85.83 17.57 1.36
CA LYS A 200 -87.11 17.29 2.05
C LYS A 200 -87.72 18.56 2.63
N PHE A 201 -86.92 19.47 3.18
CA PHE A 201 -87.38 20.74 3.72
C PHE A 201 -87.87 21.67 2.59
N ILE A 202 -87.12 21.79 1.49
CA ILE A 202 -87.56 22.50 0.29
C ILE A 202 -88.78 21.82 -0.31
N ASN A 203 -88.86 20.49 -0.38
CA ASN A 203 -90.03 19.80 -0.89
C ASN A 203 -91.23 19.89 0.07
N ASN A 204 -91.02 20.02 1.38
CA ASN A 204 -92.11 20.21 2.34
C ASN A 204 -92.59 21.68 2.37
N HIS A 205 -91.67 22.63 2.19
CA HIS A 205 -91.95 24.07 2.25
C HIS A 205 -92.33 24.66 0.88
N PHE A 206 -91.88 24.06 -0.22
CA PHE A 206 -92.13 24.48 -1.60
C PHE A 206 -92.81 23.40 -2.45
N GLY A 207 -92.94 22.15 -2.01
CA GLY A 207 -93.54 21.08 -2.82
C GLY A 207 -95.01 21.26 -3.15
N ASN A 208 -95.70 22.17 -2.45
CA ASN A 208 -97.07 22.55 -2.79
C ASN A 208 -97.20 24.01 -3.33
N HIS A 209 -96.08 24.71 -3.60
CA HIS A 209 -96.16 26.12 -3.99
C HIS A 209 -95.11 26.70 -4.96
N PRO A 210 -94.64 26.02 -6.04
CA PRO A 210 -93.87 26.70 -7.08
C PRO A 210 -94.74 27.19 -8.26
N GLN A 211 -95.97 26.68 -8.42
CA GLN A 211 -96.86 27.12 -9.50
C GLN A 211 -97.45 28.52 -9.23
N ASN A 212 -97.58 28.90 -7.95
CA ASN A 212 -98.19 30.16 -7.55
C ASN A 212 -97.19 31.30 -7.30
N LEU A 213 -95.91 31.06 -7.04
CA LEU A 213 -94.97 32.16 -6.80
C LEU A 213 -94.62 32.91 -8.09
N PHE A 214 -94.33 32.17 -9.17
CA PHE A 214 -94.15 32.77 -10.50
C PHE A 214 -95.47 33.36 -11.04
N SER A 215 -96.62 32.75 -10.76
CA SER A 215 -97.94 33.25 -11.16
C SER A 215 -98.48 34.41 -10.30
N MET A 216 -97.93 34.67 -9.10
CA MET A 216 -98.29 35.84 -8.25
C MET A 216 -97.35 37.03 -8.48
N LEU A 217 -96.11 36.79 -8.89
CA LEU A 217 -95.18 37.86 -9.26
C LEU A 217 -95.48 38.43 -10.65
N ASP A 218 -96.12 37.64 -11.53
CA ASP A 218 -96.52 38.11 -12.87
C ASP A 218 -97.56 39.25 -12.82
N PRO A 219 -98.66 39.21 -12.04
CA PRO A 219 -99.59 40.33 -11.99
C PRO A 219 -99.11 41.50 -11.12
N TYR A 220 -98.13 41.30 -10.22
CA TYR A 220 -97.67 42.33 -9.28
C TYR A 220 -96.40 43.05 -9.74
N ILE A 221 -95.63 42.47 -10.67
CA ILE A 221 -94.53 43.12 -11.39
C ILE A 221 -94.97 43.54 -12.81
N PHE A 222 -95.97 42.88 -13.41
CA PHE A 222 -96.42 43.12 -14.80
C PHE A 222 -97.90 43.55 -14.94
N GLY A 223 -98.66 43.66 -13.84
CA GLY A 223 -100.07 44.03 -13.89
C GLY A 223 -100.39 45.39 -13.25
N LYS A 224 -100.80 46.33 -14.10
CA LYS A 224 -101.47 47.62 -13.78
C LYS A 224 -100.55 48.82 -13.49
N GLY A 225 -99.95 49.32 -14.58
CA GLY A 225 -99.42 50.68 -14.71
C GLY A 225 -98.43 50.77 -15.87
N SER A 226 -98.85 51.28 -17.04
CA SER A 226 -97.97 51.44 -18.20
C SER A 226 -96.74 52.30 -17.91
N SER A 227 -96.84 53.22 -16.94
CA SER A 227 -95.75 54.07 -16.48
C SER A 227 -94.67 53.31 -15.70
N LEU A 228 -95.04 52.47 -14.71
CA LEU A 228 -94.09 51.75 -13.85
C LEU A 228 -93.34 50.64 -14.59
N ASN A 229 -94.02 49.91 -15.47
CA ASN A 229 -93.40 48.84 -16.24
C ASN A 229 -92.37 49.40 -17.25
N SER A 230 -92.68 50.57 -17.85
CA SER A 230 -91.70 51.30 -18.67
C SER A 230 -90.50 51.77 -17.86
N TYR A 231 -90.74 52.29 -16.63
CA TYR A 231 -89.69 52.81 -15.77
C TYR A 231 -88.76 51.71 -15.26
N ILE A 232 -89.29 50.55 -14.87
CA ILE A 232 -88.49 49.39 -14.42
C ILE A 232 -87.73 48.79 -15.60
N SER A 233 -88.37 48.62 -16.76
CA SER A 233 -87.69 48.15 -17.97
C SER A 233 -86.60 49.13 -18.41
N GLN A 234 -86.84 50.44 -18.30
CA GLN A 234 -85.86 51.48 -18.59
C GLN A 234 -84.73 51.46 -17.55
N ALA A 235 -85.03 51.29 -16.26
CA ALA A 235 -84.03 51.17 -15.21
C ALA A 235 -83.14 49.93 -15.41
N LEU A 236 -83.72 48.77 -15.72
CA LEU A 236 -82.97 47.55 -16.05
C LEU A 236 -82.16 47.70 -17.33
N HIS A 237 -82.70 48.38 -18.35
CA HIS A 237 -81.97 48.67 -19.58
C HIS A 237 -80.79 49.62 -19.34
N GLN A 238 -80.98 50.66 -18.53
CA GLN A 238 -79.91 51.58 -18.14
C GLN A 238 -78.86 50.88 -17.27
N LEU A 239 -79.27 49.99 -16.36
CA LEU A 239 -78.35 49.17 -15.57
C LEU A 239 -77.54 48.21 -16.45
N LYS A 240 -78.19 47.55 -17.43
CA LYS A 240 -77.51 46.68 -18.41
C LYS A 240 -76.52 47.47 -19.26
N ARG A 241 -76.90 48.68 -19.70
CA ARG A 241 -76.00 49.60 -20.42
C ARG A 241 -74.82 50.03 -19.54
N GLY A 242 -75.08 50.38 -18.28
CA GLY A 242 -74.06 50.73 -17.30
C GLY A 242 -73.07 49.59 -17.07
N PHE A 243 -73.56 48.36 -16.91
CA PHE A 243 -72.72 47.17 -16.75
C PHE A 243 -71.86 46.90 -17.99
N LEU A 244 -72.40 47.07 -19.20
CA LEU A 244 -71.63 46.92 -20.43
C LEU A 244 -70.51 47.96 -20.56
N VAL A 245 -70.76 49.20 -20.14
CA VAL A 245 -69.73 50.25 -20.07
C VAL A 245 -68.69 49.91 -19.00
N ALA A 246 -69.13 49.52 -17.80
CA ALA A 246 -68.25 49.12 -16.71
C ALA A 246 -67.36 47.94 -17.10
N LYS A 247 -67.89 46.94 -17.83
CA LYS A 247 -67.12 45.81 -18.34
C LYS A 247 -66.04 46.23 -19.35
N ARG A 248 -66.34 47.18 -20.24
CA ARG A 248 -65.34 47.72 -21.18
C ARG A 248 -64.26 48.50 -20.43
N TYR A 249 -64.66 49.34 -19.48
CA TYR A 249 -63.73 50.11 -18.65
C TYR A 249 -62.84 49.19 -17.81
N HIS A 250 -63.41 48.14 -17.21
CA HIS A 250 -62.68 47.13 -16.46
C HIS A 250 -61.63 46.42 -17.31
N HIS A 251 -61.98 46.04 -18.53
CA HIS A 251 -61.02 45.45 -19.49
C HIS A 251 -59.92 46.46 -19.90
N GLN A 252 -60.27 47.72 -20.12
CA GLN A 252 -59.26 48.76 -20.42
C GLN A 252 -58.31 48.98 -19.24
N LEU A 253 -58.86 49.01 -18.01
CA LEU A 253 -58.11 49.18 -16.78
C LEU A 253 -57.18 47.98 -16.52
N GLN A 254 -57.60 46.75 -16.85
CA GLN A 254 -56.71 45.58 -16.82
C GLN A 254 -55.49 45.76 -17.72
N GLY A 255 -55.68 46.29 -18.93
CA GLY A 255 -54.57 46.59 -19.83
C GLY A 255 -53.58 47.59 -19.23
N PHE A 256 -54.08 48.68 -18.66
CA PHE A 256 -53.26 49.70 -18.01
C PHE A 256 -52.51 49.16 -16.78
N ILE A 257 -53.20 48.43 -15.90
CA ILE A 257 -52.60 47.82 -14.71
C ILE A 257 -51.52 46.82 -15.10
N LYS A 258 -51.79 45.97 -16.10
CA LYS A 258 -50.80 45.00 -16.57
C LYS A 258 -49.55 45.69 -17.11
N GLN A 259 -49.74 46.75 -17.91
CA GLN A 259 -48.64 47.54 -18.45
C GLN A 259 -47.81 48.22 -17.36
N GLU A 260 -48.45 48.82 -16.35
CA GLU A 260 -47.75 49.43 -15.22
C GLU A 260 -47.04 48.39 -14.33
N MET A 261 -47.65 47.21 -14.16
CA MET A 261 -47.03 46.11 -13.42
C MET A 261 -45.78 45.57 -14.12
N GLU A 262 -45.83 45.39 -15.45
CA GLU A 262 -44.70 44.93 -16.27
C GLU A 262 -43.56 45.96 -16.34
N ARG A 263 -43.87 47.26 -16.21
CA ARG A 263 -42.89 48.35 -16.25
C ARG A 263 -42.06 48.48 -14.96
N ASN A 264 -42.54 47.92 -13.84
CA ASN A 264 -41.88 48.02 -12.54
C ASN A 264 -41.21 46.68 -12.17
N GLU A 265 -39.90 46.72 -11.89
CA GLU A 265 -39.07 45.54 -11.63
C GLU A 265 -39.63 44.61 -10.53
N PHE A 266 -40.28 45.18 -9.53
CA PHE A 266 -40.86 44.42 -8.41
C PHE A 266 -42.20 43.75 -8.72
N THR A 267 -43.02 44.35 -9.58
CA THR A 267 -44.37 43.85 -9.89
C THR A 267 -44.44 43.07 -11.19
N ALA A 268 -43.39 43.12 -12.03
CA ALA A 268 -43.34 42.43 -13.31
C ALA A 268 -43.52 40.91 -13.18
N ALA A 269 -42.93 40.32 -12.14
CA ALA A 269 -43.08 38.89 -11.85
C ALA A 269 -44.53 38.47 -11.53
N TYR A 270 -45.40 39.40 -11.15
CA TYR A 270 -46.78 39.16 -10.72
C TYR A 270 -47.83 39.62 -11.74
N ALA A 271 -47.43 39.98 -12.97
CA ALA A 271 -48.33 40.49 -14.01
C ALA A 271 -49.19 39.39 -14.69
N ASN A 272 -49.74 38.46 -13.90
CA ASN A 272 -50.65 37.43 -14.40
C ASN A 272 -52.09 37.95 -14.57
N SER A 273 -52.82 37.39 -15.54
CA SER A 273 -54.16 37.85 -15.92
C SER A 273 -55.19 37.77 -14.78
N GLU A 274 -55.05 36.79 -13.87
CA GLU A 274 -55.96 36.63 -12.73
C GLU A 274 -55.74 37.73 -11.68
N LEU A 275 -54.48 38.01 -11.29
CA LEU A 275 -54.19 39.10 -10.34
C LEU A 275 -54.53 40.47 -10.92
N VAL A 276 -54.24 40.69 -12.20
CA VAL A 276 -54.64 41.91 -12.93
C VAL A 276 -56.17 42.07 -12.93
N PHE A 277 -56.92 40.99 -13.14
CA PHE A 277 -58.39 41.01 -13.07
C PHE A 277 -58.88 41.39 -11.67
N PHE A 278 -58.34 40.80 -10.62
CA PHE A 278 -58.73 41.11 -9.24
C PHE A 278 -58.36 42.55 -8.86
N LEU A 279 -57.18 43.04 -9.24
CA LEU A 279 -56.73 44.40 -8.93
C LEU A 279 -57.56 45.45 -9.68
N ALA A 280 -57.88 45.21 -10.96
CA ALA A 280 -58.80 46.05 -11.72
C ALA A 280 -60.21 46.08 -11.10
N SER A 281 -60.67 44.94 -10.57
CA SER A 281 -61.97 44.86 -9.89
C SER A 281 -61.94 45.64 -8.57
N ALA A 282 -60.88 45.48 -7.78
CA ALA A 282 -60.69 46.17 -6.52
C ALA A 282 -60.66 47.70 -6.69
N LEU A 283 -59.92 48.21 -7.69
CA LEU A 283 -59.84 49.64 -7.99
C LEU A 283 -61.18 50.26 -8.39
N ILE A 284 -62.08 49.50 -9.00
CA ILE A 284 -63.44 49.96 -9.31
C ILE A 284 -64.35 49.87 -8.07
N THR A 285 -64.23 48.79 -7.29
CA THR A 285 -65.18 48.48 -6.22
C THR A 285 -64.88 49.27 -4.94
N PHE A 286 -63.61 49.49 -4.60
CA PHE A 286 -63.22 50.18 -3.37
C PHE A 286 -63.70 51.64 -3.27
N PRO A 287 -63.61 52.48 -4.32
CA PRO A 287 -64.16 53.84 -4.26
C PRO A 287 -65.68 53.85 -4.09
N ILE A 288 -66.39 52.91 -4.74
CA ILE A 288 -67.84 52.79 -4.63
C ILE A 288 -68.23 52.38 -3.21
N MET A 289 -67.56 51.37 -2.64
CA MET A 289 -67.80 50.92 -1.28
C MET A 289 -67.39 51.97 -0.25
N GLY A 290 -66.27 52.68 -0.46
CA GLY A 290 -65.82 53.76 0.42
C GLY A 290 -66.79 54.95 0.42
N ALA A 291 -67.25 55.37 -0.76
CA ALA A 291 -68.26 56.42 -0.88
C ALA A 291 -69.59 55.99 -0.25
N TRP A 292 -70.00 54.73 -0.46
CA TRP A 292 -71.20 54.18 0.18
C TRP A 292 -71.09 54.17 1.70
N VAL A 293 -69.99 53.67 2.26
CA VAL A 293 -69.74 53.63 3.70
C VAL A 293 -69.70 55.06 4.27
N PHE A 294 -68.99 55.99 3.63
CA PHE A 294 -68.94 57.39 4.04
C PHE A 294 -70.33 58.04 4.03
N LEU A 295 -71.10 57.90 2.95
CA LEU A 295 -72.46 58.42 2.88
C LEU A 295 -73.36 57.78 3.93
N SER A 296 -73.29 56.46 4.11
CA SER A 296 -74.08 55.76 5.12
C SER A 296 -73.74 56.20 6.55
N SER A 297 -72.48 56.57 6.82
CA SER A 297 -72.05 57.07 8.13
C SER A 297 -72.57 58.47 8.45
N GLN A 298 -72.96 59.26 7.45
CA GLN A 298 -73.59 60.57 7.64
C GLN A 298 -75.10 60.47 7.92
N PHE A 299 -75.69 59.30 7.67
CA PHE A 299 -77.12 59.01 7.90
C PHE A 299 -77.35 57.99 9.03
N SER A 300 -76.29 57.65 9.79
CA SER A 300 -76.32 56.84 11.01
C SER A 300 -75.96 57.67 12.22
#